data_AF-A0A0P7HEW0-F1
#
_entry.id   AF-A0A0P7HEW0-F1
#
_cell.length_a   1.000
_cell.length_b   1.000
_cell.length_c   1.000
_cell.angle_alpha   90.00
_cell.angle_beta   90.00
_cell.angle_gamma   90.00
#
_symmetry.space_group_name_H-M   'P 1'
#
loop_
_entity.id
_entity.type
_entity.pdbx_description
1 polymer ?
#
loop_
_entity_poly.entity_id
_entity_poly.type
_entity_poly.pdbx_seq_one_letter_code
_entity_poly.pdbx_strand_id
1 'polypeptide(L)'
;MHDAERITLARLPSGVELETTVHTYGDGDGPTVYVQAAQHGREINGSEVLRRLHAELLARQDDFSGTLIAVPVADPITFDRVSYTAPEPLDSVNANMNRCWPGDEDGTLHERMAATLWEYAGDADAIVDLHTGGWRCCPTRST
;
A
#
# COMPACT_ATOMS: atom_id res chain seq x y z
N MET A 1 -4.92 -12.18 16.44
CA MET A 1 -3.44 -12.31 16.40
C MET A 1 -2.88 -11.23 15.47
N HIS A 2 -1.65 -10.74 15.67
CA HIS A 2 -0.99 -9.78 14.76
C HIS A 2 0.36 -10.35 14.30
N ASP A 3 0.62 -10.27 13.00
CA ASP A 3 1.92 -10.58 12.38
C ASP A 3 2.34 -9.43 11.45
N ALA A 4 3.66 -9.26 11.27
CA ALA A 4 4.21 -8.27 10.35
C ALA A 4 5.39 -8.87 9.59
N GLU A 5 5.28 -8.86 8.27
CA GLU A 5 6.27 -9.38 7.36
C GLU A 5 6.83 -8.25 6.49
N ARG A 6 8.14 -8.24 6.29
CA ARG A 6 8.76 -7.41 5.26
C ARG A 6 8.88 -8.23 3.98
N ILE A 7 8.33 -7.70 2.90
CA ILE A 7 8.32 -8.36 1.59
C ILE A 7 9.09 -7.54 0.56
N THR A 8 9.68 -8.21 -0.42
CA THR A 8 10.27 -7.56 -1.59
C THR A 8 9.19 -7.40 -2.67
N LEU A 9 8.85 -6.16 -3.01
CA LEU A 9 7.89 -5.82 -4.07
C LEU A 9 8.48 -5.96 -5.47
N ALA A 10 9.75 -5.58 -5.62
CA ALA A 10 10.49 -5.69 -6.87
C ALA A 10 11.98 -5.51 -6.60
N ARG A 11 12.81 -5.84 -7.60
CA ARG A 11 14.25 -5.56 -7.59
C ARG A 11 14.61 -4.57 -8.69
N LEU A 12 15.36 -3.53 -8.31
CA LEU A 12 15.95 -2.58 -9.26
C LEU A 12 17.07 -3.25 -10.07
N PRO A 13 17.43 -2.72 -11.26
CA PRO A 13 18.50 -3.29 -12.08
C PRO A 13 19.87 -3.36 -11.38
N SER A 14 20.11 -2.49 -10.40
CA SER A 14 21.32 -2.51 -9.57
C SER A 14 21.36 -3.66 -8.55
N GLY A 15 20.28 -4.43 -8.43
CA GLY A 15 20.13 -5.50 -7.44
C GLY A 15 19.50 -5.04 -6.11
N VAL A 16 19.22 -3.74 -5.96
CA VAL A 16 18.57 -3.20 -4.76
C VAL A 16 17.12 -3.68 -4.69
N GLU A 17 16.74 -4.24 -3.55
CA GLU A 17 15.37 -4.67 -3.25
C GLU A 17 14.52 -3.46 -2.83
N LEU A 18 13.31 -3.40 -3.37
CA LEU A 18 12.28 -2.47 -2.94
C LEU A 18 11.35 -3.24 -2.03
N GLU A 19 11.26 -2.82 -0.78
CA GLU A 19 10.55 -3.57 0.25
C GLU A 19 9.39 -2.76 0.83
N THR A 20 8.36 -3.46 1.29
CA THR A 20 7.32 -2.89 2.16
C THR A 20 7.01 -3.83 3.31
N THR A 21 6.23 -3.35 4.28
CA THR A 21 5.74 -4.16 5.40
C THR A 21 4.26 -4.46 5.19
N VAL A 22 3.93 -5.75 5.21
CA VAL A 22 2.55 -6.24 5.27
C VAL A 22 2.23 -6.58 6.72
N HIS A 23 1.13 -6.06 7.23
CA HIS A 23 0.62 -6.39 8.56
C HIS A 23 -0.63 -7.25 8.42
N THR A 24 -0.68 -8.39 9.10
CA THR A 24 -1.84 -9.27 9.11
C THR A 24 -2.44 -9.31 10.51
N TYR A 25 -3.76 -9.08 10.60
CA TYR A 25 -4.51 -9.13 11.86
C TYR A 25 -5.65 -10.14 11.74
N GLY A 26 -6.00 -10.74 12.87
CA GLY A 26 -7.09 -11.72 12.98
C GLY A 26 -6.58 -13.13 13.16
N ASP A 27 -7.47 -14.09 12.94
CA ASP A 27 -7.22 -15.54 13.09
C ASP A 27 -7.63 -16.34 11.85
N GLY A 28 -8.17 -15.69 10.81
CA GLY A 28 -8.62 -16.33 9.58
C GLY A 28 -10.11 -16.65 9.55
N ASP A 29 -10.83 -16.54 10.67
CA ASP A 29 -12.26 -16.88 10.73
C ASP A 29 -13.12 -15.66 10.38
N GLY A 30 -13.55 -15.58 9.11
CA GLY A 30 -14.45 -14.54 8.60
C GLY A 30 -13.97 -13.91 7.30
N PRO A 31 -14.51 -12.73 6.91
CA PRO A 31 -14.11 -12.06 5.68
C PRO A 31 -12.67 -11.53 5.77
N THR A 32 -11.99 -11.51 4.63
CA THR A 32 -10.66 -10.91 4.47
C THR A 32 -10.78 -9.53 3.82
N VAL A 33 -10.24 -8.52 4.48
CA VAL A 33 -10.13 -7.16 3.93
C VAL A 33 -8.67 -6.84 3.68
N TYR A 34 -8.34 -6.43 2.46
CA TYR A 34 -7.06 -5.83 2.12
C TYR A 34 -7.18 -4.31 2.20
N VAL A 35 -6.27 -3.65 2.90
CA VAL A 35 -6.18 -2.19 2.97
C VAL A 35 -4.77 -1.71 2.67
N GLN A 36 -4.65 -0.70 1.81
CA GLN A 36 -3.35 -0.07 1.54
C GLN A 36 -3.41 1.44 1.58
N ALA A 37 -2.24 2.06 1.66
CA ALA A 37 -2.06 3.50 1.55
C ALA A 37 -0.74 3.86 0.86
N ALA A 38 -0.58 5.14 0.53
CA ALA A 38 0.65 5.69 -0.03
C ALA A 38 1.14 4.95 -1.30
N GLN A 39 0.21 4.52 -2.14
CA GLN A 39 0.48 4.22 -3.55
C GLN A 39 0.95 5.46 -4.32
N HIS A 40 0.54 6.64 -3.85
CA HIS A 40 1.11 7.93 -4.27
C HIS A 40 1.78 8.56 -3.06
N GLY A 41 3.09 8.75 -3.11
CA GLY A 41 3.89 9.18 -1.95
C GLY A 41 3.57 10.54 -1.33
N ARG A 42 2.80 11.39 -2.03
CA ARG A 42 2.28 12.65 -1.45
C ARG A 42 1.02 12.46 -0.60
N GLU A 43 0.42 11.29 -0.62
CA GLU A 43 -0.87 10.98 0.02
C GLU A 43 -0.70 10.30 1.38
N ILE A 44 0.11 10.93 2.24
CA ILE A 44 0.59 10.35 3.52
C ILE A 44 -0.50 10.10 4.58
N ASN A 45 -1.69 10.68 4.41
CA ASN A 45 -2.73 10.59 5.44
C ASN A 45 -3.22 9.15 5.61
N GLY A 46 -3.27 8.36 4.54
CA GLY A 46 -3.65 6.94 4.62
C GLY A 46 -2.68 6.14 5.47
N SER A 47 -1.36 6.39 5.34
CA SER A 47 -0.34 5.73 6.17
C SER A 47 -0.50 6.08 7.65
N GLU A 48 -0.82 7.34 7.97
CA GLU A 48 -1.11 7.76 9.36
C GLU A 48 -2.40 7.13 9.90
N VAL A 49 -3.43 7.00 9.07
CA VAL A 49 -4.67 6.27 9.43
C VAL A 49 -4.35 4.82 9.77
N LEU A 50 -3.56 4.14 8.93
CA LEU A 50 -3.16 2.75 9.17
C LEU A 50 -2.27 2.61 10.42
N ARG A 51 -1.40 3.58 10.69
CA ARG A 51 -0.61 3.61 11.94
C ARG A 51 -1.49 3.73 13.19
N ARG A 52 -2.57 4.53 13.15
CA ARG A 52 -3.54 4.63 14.26
C ARG A 52 -4.38 3.37 14.36
N LEU A 53 -4.85 2.85 13.23
CA LEU A 53 -5.63 1.61 13.18
C LEU A 53 -4.84 0.44 13.77
N HIS A 54 -3.55 0.34 13.48
CA HIS A 54 -2.66 -0.65 14.10
C HIS A 54 -2.73 -0.60 15.64
N ALA A 55 -2.62 0.58 16.24
CA ALA A 55 -2.68 0.73 17.69
C ALA A 55 -4.06 0.33 18.26
N GLU A 56 -5.15 0.69 17.57
CA GLU A 56 -6.51 0.30 17.96
C GLU A 56 -6.74 -1.20 17.86
N LEU A 57 -6.25 -1.85 16.79
CA LEU A 57 -6.37 -3.29 16.58
C LEU A 57 -5.58 -4.09 17.60
N LEU A 58 -4.37 -3.65 17.96
CA LEU A 58 -3.59 -4.28 19.03
C LEU A 58 -4.27 -4.14 20.40
N ALA A 59 -4.91 -3.00 20.67
CA ALA A 59 -5.62 -2.78 21.93
C ALA A 59 -6.92 -3.60 22.05
N ARG A 60 -7.49 -4.05 20.93
CA ARG A 60 -8.81 -4.69 20.84
C ARG A 60 -8.76 -6.04 20.13
N GLN A 61 -7.63 -6.74 20.21
CA GLN A 61 -7.39 -7.97 19.47
C GLN A 61 -8.43 -9.07 19.74
N ASP A 62 -9.01 -9.11 20.95
CA ASP A 62 -10.00 -10.13 21.35
C ASP A 62 -11.42 -9.85 20.80
N ASP A 63 -11.66 -8.63 20.29
CA ASP A 63 -12.93 -8.18 19.71
C ASP A 63 -12.92 -8.20 18.17
N PHE A 64 -11.85 -8.70 17.55
CA PHE A 64 -11.67 -8.68 16.11
C PHE A 64 -12.06 -10.04 15.49
N SER A 65 -12.84 -10.01 14.40
CA SER A 65 -13.25 -11.21 13.66
C SER A 65 -12.98 -11.02 12.17
N GLY A 66 -12.50 -12.07 11.51
CA GLY A 66 -12.04 -12.04 10.12
C GLY A 66 -10.52 -11.81 10.02
N THR A 67 -10.10 -11.34 8.84
CA THR A 67 -8.70 -11.06 8.53
C THR A 67 -8.56 -9.65 7.97
N LEU A 68 -7.59 -8.88 8.47
CA LEU A 68 -7.19 -7.62 7.86
C LEU A 68 -5.74 -7.73 7.43
N ILE A 69 -5.48 -7.51 6.14
CA ILE A 69 -4.15 -7.35 5.58
C ILE A 69 -3.94 -5.87 5.31
N ALA A 70 -2.96 -5.24 5.96
CA ALA A 70 -2.71 -3.81 5.87
C ALA A 70 -1.29 -3.51 5.35
N VAL A 71 -1.21 -2.67 4.31
CA VAL A 71 0.04 -2.21 3.70
C VAL A 71 0.14 -0.67 3.81
N PRO A 72 0.80 -0.13 4.85
CA PRO A 72 0.85 1.32 5.07
C PRO A 72 1.55 2.13 3.98
N VAL A 73 2.47 1.50 3.25
CA VAL A 73 3.23 2.11 2.15
C VAL A 73 3.27 1.13 0.98
N ALA A 74 2.32 1.25 0.05
CA ALA A 74 2.25 0.38 -1.12
C ALA A 74 3.36 0.68 -2.14
N ASP A 75 3.77 1.94 -2.25
CA ASP A 75 4.84 2.38 -3.15
C ASP A 75 5.94 3.13 -2.40
N PRO A 76 6.99 2.44 -1.92
CA PRO A 76 8.11 3.08 -1.24
C PRO A 76 8.88 4.05 -2.14
N ILE A 77 8.86 3.87 -3.46
CA ILE A 77 9.60 4.74 -4.40
C ILE A 77 9.00 6.14 -4.39
N THR A 78 7.69 6.23 -4.56
CA THR A 78 7.03 7.55 -4.57
C THR A 78 6.95 8.14 -3.18
N PHE A 79 6.79 7.31 -2.14
CA PHE A 79 6.79 7.74 -0.75
C PHE A 79 8.08 8.44 -0.34
N ASP A 80 9.25 7.81 -0.57
CA ASP A 80 10.54 8.39 -0.22
C ASP A 80 10.86 9.65 -1.03
N ARG A 81 10.30 9.76 -2.24
CA ARG A 81 10.48 10.94 -3.11
C ARG A 81 9.42 12.01 -2.93
N VAL A 82 8.41 11.78 -2.10
CA VAL A 82 7.27 12.69 -1.91
C VAL A 82 6.68 13.08 -3.27
N SER A 83 6.55 12.10 -4.18
CA SER A 83 6.07 12.28 -5.55
C SER A 83 4.71 11.63 -5.76
N TYR A 84 4.00 12.07 -6.80
CA TYR A 84 2.71 11.47 -7.17
C TYR A 84 2.91 10.23 -8.04
N THR A 85 3.92 10.24 -8.91
CA THR A 85 4.33 9.14 -9.78
C THR A 85 5.79 8.81 -9.55
N ALA A 86 6.22 7.61 -9.92
CA ALA A 86 7.63 7.26 -9.95
C ALA A 86 8.38 8.21 -10.90
N PRO A 87 9.65 8.52 -10.61
CA PRO A 87 10.50 9.21 -11.57
C PRO A 87 10.63 8.40 -12.85
N GLU A 88 10.59 9.09 -13.99
CA GLU A 88 10.76 8.51 -15.32
C GLU A 88 11.98 7.58 -15.44
N PRO A 89 13.16 7.85 -14.83
CA PRO A 89 14.29 6.92 -14.90
C PRO A 89 14.09 5.57 -14.22
N LEU A 90 13.09 5.43 -13.34
CA LEU A 90 12.78 4.17 -12.66
C LEU A 90 11.64 3.41 -13.35
N ASP A 91 10.64 4.12 -13.85
CA ASP A 91 9.57 3.55 -14.65
C ASP A 91 9.04 4.59 -15.64
N SER A 92 9.51 4.53 -16.88
CA SER A 92 9.12 5.47 -17.94
C SER A 92 7.84 5.07 -18.66
N VAL A 93 7.41 3.83 -18.51
CA VAL A 93 6.23 3.27 -19.19
C VAL A 93 5.01 3.43 -18.29
N ASN A 94 5.13 3.05 -17.02
CA ASN A 94 4.05 3.01 -16.05
C ASN A 94 4.42 3.79 -14.79
N ALA A 95 4.66 5.10 -14.92
CA ALA A 95 5.04 5.94 -13.78
C ALA A 95 3.97 6.01 -12.66
N ASN A 96 2.71 5.62 -12.91
CA ASN A 96 1.63 5.63 -11.92
C ASN A 96 1.17 4.19 -11.61
N MET A 97 1.52 3.68 -10.42
CA MET A 97 1.17 2.31 -10.00
C MET A 97 -0.35 2.06 -9.99
N ASN A 98 -1.17 3.09 -9.76
CA ASN A 98 -2.64 2.99 -9.80
C ASN A 98 -3.22 2.75 -11.21
N ARG A 99 -2.37 2.48 -12.21
CA ARG A 99 -2.76 2.08 -13.58
C ARG A 99 -2.24 0.69 -13.95
N CYS A 100 -1.57 0.01 -13.02
CA CYS A 100 -0.86 -1.22 -13.27
C CYS A 100 -1.60 -2.46 -12.78
N TRP A 101 -2.61 -2.33 -11.92
CA TRP A 101 -3.35 -3.46 -11.34
C TRP A 101 -4.01 -4.35 -12.43
N PRO A 102 -3.94 -5.69 -12.32
CA PRO A 102 -3.38 -6.48 -11.21
C PRO A 102 -1.85 -6.61 -11.21
N GLY A 103 -1.16 -6.08 -12.20
CA GLY A 103 0.29 -6.18 -12.36
C GLY A 103 0.72 -7.21 -13.41
N ASP A 104 2.02 -7.28 -13.62
CA ASP A 104 2.71 -8.28 -14.47
C ASP A 104 4.10 -8.55 -13.84
N GLU A 105 4.37 -9.80 -13.48
CA GLU A 105 5.63 -10.23 -12.84
C GLU A 105 6.84 -10.07 -13.77
N ASP A 106 6.62 -10.07 -15.08
CA ASP A 106 7.64 -9.83 -16.11
C ASP A 106 7.59 -8.40 -16.67
N GLY A 107 6.72 -7.55 -16.11
CA GLY A 107 6.46 -6.19 -16.58
C GLY A 107 7.43 -5.13 -16.08
N THR A 108 6.97 -3.88 -16.14
CA THR A 108 7.69 -2.70 -15.65
C THR A 108 7.87 -2.74 -14.13
N LEU A 109 8.56 -1.75 -13.56
CA LEU A 109 8.81 -1.73 -12.13
C LEU A 109 7.51 -1.72 -11.31
N HIS A 110 6.58 -0.83 -11.65
CA HIS A 110 5.28 -0.77 -10.97
C HIS A 110 4.36 -1.95 -11.28
N GLU A 111 4.44 -2.55 -12.48
CA GLU A 111 3.68 -3.77 -12.78
C GLU A 111 4.13 -4.94 -11.88
N ARG A 112 5.44 -5.08 -11.65
CA ARG A 112 5.98 -6.12 -10.76
C ARG A 112 5.65 -5.89 -9.30
N MET A 113 5.70 -4.62 -8.85
CA MET A 113 5.27 -4.25 -7.50
C MET A 113 3.76 -4.51 -7.30
N ALA A 114 2.93 -4.15 -8.27
CA ALA A 114 1.49 -4.39 -8.24
C ALA A 114 1.18 -5.91 -8.23
N ALA A 115 1.87 -6.71 -9.06
CA ALA A 115 1.72 -8.16 -9.09
C ALA A 115 2.03 -8.77 -7.72
N THR A 116 3.12 -8.34 -7.07
CA THR A 116 3.48 -8.82 -5.73
C THR A 116 2.42 -8.47 -4.68
N LEU A 117 1.86 -7.26 -4.71
CA LEU A 117 0.78 -6.87 -3.80
C LEU A 117 -0.54 -7.57 -4.13
N TRP A 118 -0.75 -7.95 -5.39
CA TRP A 118 -1.95 -8.64 -5.85
C TRP A 118 -2.07 -10.05 -5.25
N GLU A 119 -0.96 -10.71 -4.92
CA GLU A 119 -0.96 -11.97 -4.15
C GLU A 119 -1.65 -11.83 -2.77
N TYR A 120 -1.70 -10.61 -2.22
CA TYR A 120 -2.40 -10.31 -0.97
C TYR A 120 -3.80 -9.73 -1.19
N ALA A 121 -3.97 -8.91 -2.23
CA ALA A 121 -5.21 -8.19 -2.48
C ALA A 121 -6.23 -9.01 -3.29
N GLY A 122 -5.78 -9.87 -4.20
CA GLY A 122 -6.60 -10.53 -5.22
C GLY A 122 -7.64 -11.50 -4.68
N ASP A 123 -7.35 -12.15 -3.55
CA ASP A 123 -8.25 -13.09 -2.87
C ASP A 123 -9.05 -12.45 -1.72
N ALA A 124 -8.89 -11.15 -1.48
CA ALA A 124 -9.63 -10.45 -0.43
C ALA A 124 -11.11 -10.26 -0.83
N ASP A 125 -12.02 -10.39 0.14
CA ASP A 125 -13.45 -10.13 -0.05
C ASP A 125 -13.74 -8.64 -0.31
N ALA A 126 -12.86 -7.76 0.21
CA ALA A 126 -12.91 -6.33 -0.05
C ALA A 126 -11.50 -5.71 -0.07
N ILE A 127 -11.32 -4.72 -0.95
CA ILE A 127 -10.10 -3.93 -1.10
C ILE A 127 -10.41 -2.47 -0.77
N VAL A 128 -9.63 -1.87 0.14
CA VAL A 128 -9.71 -0.46 0.51
C VAL A 128 -8.38 0.22 0.21
N ASP A 129 -8.35 1.12 -0.78
CA ASP A 129 -7.17 1.92 -1.11
C ASP A 129 -7.34 3.36 -0.63
N LEU A 130 -6.52 3.77 0.34
CA LEU A 130 -6.62 5.06 1.01
C LEU A 130 -5.88 6.15 0.23
N HIS A 131 -6.64 6.86 -0.60
CA HIS A 131 -6.16 8.00 -1.38
C HIS A 131 -6.52 9.37 -0.79
N THR A 132 -5.77 10.40 -1.18
CA THR A 132 -6.08 11.81 -0.86
C THR A 132 -5.80 12.70 -2.05
N GLY A 133 -6.66 13.68 -2.37
CA GLY A 133 -6.41 14.58 -3.51
C GLY A 133 -5.30 15.63 -3.30
N GLY A 134 -4.35 15.35 -2.40
CA GLY A 134 -3.25 16.24 -2.04
C GLY A 134 -3.70 17.56 -1.40
N TRP A 135 -2.82 18.56 -1.44
CA TRP A 135 -2.99 19.86 -0.76
C TRP A 135 -4.21 20.67 -1.22
N ARG A 136 -4.87 20.30 -2.32
CA ARG A 136 -5.95 21.08 -2.96
C ARG A 136 -7.35 20.71 -2.48
N CYS A 137 -7.52 19.62 -1.74
CA CYS A 137 -8.86 19.19 -1.29
C CYS A 137 -9.37 19.94 -0.06
N CYS A 138 -8.53 20.72 0.62
CA CYS A 138 -9.03 21.68 1.61
C CYS A 138 -9.34 22.99 0.88
N PRO A 139 -10.61 23.43 0.79
CA PRO A 139 -10.87 24.79 0.37
C PRO A 139 -10.23 25.68 1.41
N THR A 140 -9.09 26.29 1.07
CA THR A 140 -8.55 27.39 1.86
C THR A 140 -9.68 28.38 1.97
N ARG A 141 -10.22 28.59 3.18
CA ARG A 141 -11.09 29.73 3.43
C ARG A 141 -10.31 30.94 2.90
N SER A 142 -10.78 31.50 1.80
CA SER A 142 -10.40 32.84 1.38
C SER A 142 -10.81 33.76 2.52
N THR A 143 -9.83 34.10 3.36
CA THR A 143 -9.91 35.19 4.32
C THR A 143 -9.89 36.51 3.58
#